data_AF-S0FCI7-F1
#
_entry.id   AF-S0FCI7-F1
#
_cell.length_a   1.000
_cell.length_b   1.000
_cell.length_c   1.000
_cell.angle_alpha   90.00
_cell.angle_beta   90.00
_cell.angle_gamma   90.00
#
_symmetry.space_group_name_H-M   'P 1'
#
loop_
_entity.id
_entity.type
_entity.pdbx_description
1 polymer ?
#
loop_
_entity_poly.entity_id
_entity_poly.type
_entity_poly.pdbx_seq_one_letter_code
_entity_poly.pdbx_strand_id
1 'polypeptide(L)'
;MRKCFLYLVSVLLLVSACISERAKEDEKAGKKEVNESVAESVPKATMILWIDYDRRGTSAQGKSLLNVKAKVNIQPDGSVQVLEYVDEPSVVVESYIRKTLRRYRVKQKFLEEESVRPGVQYVYLRILKELI
;
A
#
# COMPACT_ATOMS: atom_id res chain seq x y z
N MET A 1 23.52 -45.41 -8.49
CA MET A 1 24.07 -44.42 -7.54
C MET A 1 24.20 -42.98 -8.06
N ARG A 2 24.10 -42.69 -9.38
CA ARG A 2 24.19 -41.29 -9.89
C ARG A 2 22.94 -40.42 -9.69
N LYS A 3 21.74 -41.02 -9.67
CA LYS A 3 20.48 -40.28 -9.52
C LYS A 3 20.31 -39.72 -8.09
N CYS A 4 20.70 -40.48 -7.07
CA CYS A 4 20.68 -40.05 -5.67
C CYS A 4 21.62 -38.87 -5.40
N PHE A 5 22.77 -38.83 -6.08
CA PHE A 5 23.72 -37.73 -5.96
C PHE A 5 23.17 -36.40 -6.50
N LEU A 6 22.45 -36.45 -7.63
CA LEU A 6 21.81 -35.27 -8.23
C LEU A 6 20.68 -34.72 -7.35
N TYR A 7 19.91 -35.60 -6.71
CA TYR A 7 18.87 -35.20 -5.74
C TYR A 7 19.47 -34.54 -4.50
N LEU A 8 20.58 -35.06 -3.96
CA LEU A 8 21.27 -34.46 -2.81
C LEU A 8 21.84 -33.07 -3.14
N VAL A 9 22.41 -32.88 -4.33
CA VAL A 9 22.91 -31.56 -4.77
C VAL A 9 21.75 -30.57 -4.99
N SER A 10 20.62 -31.02 -5.53
CA SER A 10 19.43 -30.17 -5.73
C SER A 10 18.82 -29.69 -4.41
N VAL A 11 18.79 -30.54 -3.38
CA VAL A 11 18.28 -30.17 -2.05
C VAL A 11 19.24 -29.20 -1.35
N LEU A 12 20.55 -29.37 -1.50
CA LEU A 12 21.56 -28.47 -0.91
C LEU A 12 21.47 -27.03 -1.47
N LEU A 13 21.21 -26.89 -2.78
CA LEU A 13 21.04 -25.58 -3.43
C LEU A 13 19.80 -24.83 -2.93
N LEU A 14 18.68 -25.53 -2.71
CA LEU A 14 17.45 -24.93 -2.19
C LEU A 14 17.61 -24.43 -0.75
N VAL A 15 18.35 -25.14 0.10
CA VAL A 15 18.63 -24.71 1.49
C VAL A 15 19.53 -23.48 1.54
N SER A 16 20.47 -23.33 0.59
CA SER A 16 21.36 -22.17 0.52
C SER A 16 20.64 -20.86 0.14
N ALA A 17 19.59 -20.94 -0.69
CA ALA A 17 18.79 -19.79 -1.06
C ALA A 17 17.94 -19.27 0.12
N CYS A 18 17.53 -20.15 1.04
CA CYS A 18 16.73 -19.78 2.22
C CYS A 18 17.54 -19.10 3.34
N ILE A 19 18.87 -19.25 3.36
CA ILE A 19 19.73 -18.64 4.40
C ILE A 19 20.13 -17.21 3.99
N SER A 20 20.14 -16.90 2.69
CA SER A 20 20.56 -15.58 2.18
C SER A 20 19.60 -14.43 2.51
N GLU A 21 18.35 -14.70 2.92
CA GLU A 21 17.36 -13.67 3.26
C GLU A 21 17.29 -13.33 4.77
N ARG A 22 18.03 -14.02 5.65
CA ARG A 22 17.95 -13.80 7.12
C ARG A 22 19.09 -13.01 7.75
N ALA A 23 20.05 -12.51 6.98
CA ALA A 23 21.12 -11.69 7.52
C ALA A 23 20.81 -10.22 7.29
N LYS A 24 20.20 -9.52 8.27
CA LYS A 24 20.52 -8.13 8.73
C LYS A 24 19.61 -7.68 9.91
N GLU A 25 19.84 -8.25 11.09
CA GLU A 25 19.75 -7.60 12.40
C GLU A 25 20.99 -8.16 13.14
N ASP A 26 21.90 -7.42 13.78
CA ASP A 26 21.65 -6.32 14.70
C ASP A 26 22.96 -5.56 15.05
N GLU A 27 22.77 -4.44 15.76
CA GLU A 27 23.69 -3.75 16.68
C GLU A 27 24.57 -2.59 16.19
N LYS A 28 24.14 -1.36 16.52
CA LYS A 28 24.94 -0.53 17.44
C LYS A 28 24.09 0.33 18.37
N ALA A 29 24.35 0.12 19.64
CA ALA A 29 23.69 0.68 20.81
C ALA A 29 23.71 2.22 20.92
N GLY A 30 22.64 2.74 21.50
CA GLY A 30 22.53 4.10 22.04
C GLY A 30 21.35 4.17 23.02
N LYS A 31 21.58 3.76 24.27
CA LYS A 31 20.63 3.90 25.40
C LYS A 31 20.13 5.34 25.52
N LYS A 32 18.81 5.53 25.44
CA LYS A 32 18.05 6.45 26.29
C LYS A 32 16.64 5.86 26.45
N GLU A 33 16.40 5.29 27.63
CA GLU A 33 15.05 5.06 28.15
C GLU A 33 14.31 6.40 28.17
N VAL A 34 13.24 6.52 27.40
CA VAL A 34 12.17 7.48 27.64
C VAL A 34 10.87 6.79 27.22
N ASN A 35 10.08 6.39 28.23
CA ASN A 35 8.65 6.05 28.17
C ASN A 35 8.15 5.52 26.82
N GLU A 36 8.24 4.21 26.66
CA GLU A 36 7.45 3.48 25.68
C GLU A 36 6.00 3.43 26.18
N SER A 37 5.31 4.57 26.14
CA SER A 37 3.88 4.52 25.84
C SER A 37 3.84 3.82 24.48
N VAL A 38 3.33 2.59 24.43
CA VAL A 38 3.05 1.88 23.18
C VAL A 38 2.08 2.77 22.40
N ALA A 39 2.64 3.69 21.62
CA ALA A 39 1.90 4.47 20.67
C ALA A 39 1.39 3.44 19.68
N GLU A 40 0.08 3.20 19.72
CA GLU A 40 -0.60 2.28 18.83
C GLU A 40 -0.27 2.70 17.39
N SER A 41 0.71 2.03 16.80
CA SER A 41 1.33 2.50 15.57
C SER A 41 0.32 2.34 14.43
N VAL A 42 -0.03 3.43 13.75
CA VAL A 42 -1.04 3.40 12.68
C VAL A 42 -0.62 2.37 11.61
N PRO A 43 -1.49 1.42 11.23
CA PRO A 43 -1.13 0.35 10.30
C PRO A 43 -0.59 0.87 8.96
N LYS A 44 0.33 0.14 8.35
CA LYS A 44 0.90 0.48 7.04
C LYS A 44 -0.17 0.41 5.96
N ALA A 45 -0.09 1.31 4.97
CA ALA A 45 -0.97 1.26 3.80
C ALA A 45 -0.68 0.03 2.94
N THR A 46 -1.72 -0.67 2.50
CA THR A 46 -1.62 -1.89 1.68
C THR A 46 -1.43 -1.60 0.20
N MET A 47 -1.92 -0.45 -0.29
CA MET A 47 -1.85 -0.07 -1.70
C MET A 47 -1.99 1.44 -1.93
N ILE A 48 -1.78 1.85 -3.19
CA ILE A 48 -2.02 3.21 -3.67
C ILE A 48 -3.16 3.16 -4.69
N LEU A 49 -4.27 3.82 -4.39
CA LEU A 49 -5.40 4.00 -5.30
C LEU A 49 -5.26 5.35 -6.01
N TRP A 50 -5.05 5.30 -7.32
CA TRP A 50 -5.06 6.48 -8.18
C TRP A 50 -6.51 6.84 -8.53
N ILE A 51 -7.07 7.82 -7.82
CA ILE A 51 -8.53 8.04 -7.86
C ILE A 51 -8.99 8.99 -8.98
N ASP A 52 -8.08 9.77 -9.57
CA ASP A 52 -8.40 10.74 -10.63
C ASP A 52 -7.50 10.67 -11.88
N TYR A 53 -6.65 9.63 -11.99
CA TYR A 53 -5.64 9.53 -13.04
C TYR A 53 -6.20 9.66 -14.47
N ASP A 54 -7.27 8.94 -14.79
CA ASP A 54 -7.86 8.94 -16.15
C ASP A 54 -8.69 10.20 -16.44
N ARG A 55 -9.05 11.01 -15.43
CA ARG A 55 -10.04 12.09 -15.59
C ARG A 55 -9.46 13.40 -16.11
N ARG A 56 -8.14 13.56 -16.13
CA ARG A 56 -7.47 14.85 -16.42
C ARG A 56 -6.67 14.88 -17.72
N GLY A 57 -6.85 13.92 -18.61
CA GLY A 57 -6.08 13.84 -19.86
C GLY A 57 -4.63 13.42 -19.60
N THR A 58 -4.08 12.76 -20.61
CA THR A 58 -2.90 11.87 -20.69
C THR A 58 -1.53 12.40 -20.24
N SER A 59 -1.39 13.43 -19.40
CA SER A 59 -0.09 13.76 -18.83
C SER A 59 -0.15 14.23 -17.37
N ALA A 60 0.71 13.62 -16.56
CA ALA A 60 1.07 14.08 -15.22
C ALA A 60 2.03 15.30 -15.27
N GLN A 61 2.47 15.75 -16.46
CA GLN A 61 3.29 16.95 -16.59
C GLN A 61 2.58 18.17 -16.02
N GLY A 62 3.33 18.95 -15.23
CA GLY A 62 2.83 20.15 -14.56
C GLY A 62 1.88 19.90 -13.39
N LYS A 63 1.63 18.63 -13.02
CA LYS A 63 0.75 18.28 -11.88
C LYS A 63 1.60 17.72 -10.73
N SER A 64 1.25 18.13 -9.52
CA SER A 64 1.81 17.57 -8.28
C SER A 64 1.02 16.34 -7.84
N LEU A 65 1.70 15.38 -7.21
CA LEU A 65 1.07 14.20 -6.61
C LEU A 65 0.78 14.47 -5.15
N LEU A 66 -0.46 14.28 -4.73
CA LEU A 66 -0.86 14.29 -3.33
C LEU A 66 -1.29 12.90 -2.90
N ASN A 67 -0.69 12.40 -1.83
CA ASN A 67 -1.04 11.14 -1.18
C ASN A 67 -1.76 11.44 0.13
N VAL A 68 -2.96 10.91 0.30
CA VAL A 68 -3.70 10.97 1.57
C VAL A 68 -3.87 9.54 2.09
N LYS A 69 -3.32 9.26 3.28
CA LYS A 69 -3.47 7.94 3.91
C LYS A 69 -4.82 7.87 4.62
N ALA A 70 -5.59 6.84 4.32
CA ALA A 70 -6.94 6.68 4.87
C ALA A 70 -7.24 5.20 5.14
N LYS A 71 -8.02 4.96 6.20
CA LYS A 71 -8.75 3.72 6.38
C LYS A 71 -9.96 3.74 5.47
N VAL A 72 -10.08 2.73 4.62
CA VAL A 72 -11.17 2.62 3.65
C VAL A 72 -11.85 1.26 3.76
N ASN A 73 -13.09 1.18 3.34
CA ASN A 73 -13.77 -0.06 3.01
C ASN A 73 -13.89 -0.17 1.49
N ILE A 74 -13.25 -1.18 0.91
CA ILE A 74 -13.40 -1.51 -0.52
C ILE A 74 -14.48 -2.57 -0.65
N GLN A 75 -15.56 -2.26 -1.33
CA GLN A 75 -16.67 -3.19 -1.53
C GLN A 75 -16.39 -4.13 -2.71
N PRO A 76 -17.06 -5.31 -2.77
CA PRO A 76 -16.92 -6.24 -3.90
C PRO A 76 -17.30 -5.65 -5.28
N ASP A 77 -18.14 -4.62 -5.31
CA ASP A 77 -18.48 -3.88 -6.54
C ASP A 77 -17.38 -2.89 -6.98
N GLY A 78 -16.29 -2.78 -6.22
CA GLY A 78 -15.17 -1.88 -6.43
C GLY A 78 -15.40 -0.46 -5.89
N SER A 79 -16.55 -0.17 -5.27
CA SER A 79 -16.74 1.12 -4.59
C SER A 79 -15.85 1.23 -3.36
N VAL A 80 -15.40 2.46 -3.07
CA VAL A 80 -14.47 2.75 -1.99
C VAL A 80 -15.08 3.79 -1.07
N GLN A 81 -15.23 3.44 0.20
CA GLN A 81 -15.71 4.34 1.25
C GLN A 81 -14.56 4.70 2.17
N VAL A 82 -14.32 5.99 2.40
CA VAL A 82 -13.40 6.44 3.46
C VAL A 82 -14.11 6.31 4.80
N LEU A 83 -13.43 5.67 5.75
CA LEU A 83 -13.88 5.54 7.14
C LEU A 83 -13.18 6.56 8.03
N GLU A 84 -11.88 6.76 7.81
CA GLU A 84 -11.03 7.61 8.64
C GLU A 84 -9.82 8.08 7.84
N TYR A 85 -9.40 9.33 8.04
CA TYR A 85 -8.13 9.85 7.53
C TYR A 85 -7.07 9.72 8.62
N VAL A 86 -5.88 9.24 8.27
CA VAL A 86 -4.77 9.13 9.24
C VAL A 86 -4.26 10.51 9.63
N ASP A 87 -4.05 11.36 8.64
CA ASP A 87 -3.74 12.78 8.82
C ASP A 87 -4.91 13.57 8.20
N GLU A 88 -5.44 14.54 8.93
CA GLU A 88 -6.55 15.35 8.45
C GLU A 88 -6.15 16.14 7.19
N PRO A 89 -6.74 15.86 6.02
CA PRO A 89 -6.50 16.65 4.83
C PRO A 89 -7.22 18.00 4.94
N SER A 90 -6.82 18.98 4.12
CA SER A 90 -7.59 20.22 4.04
C SER A 90 -9.02 19.96 3.54
N VAL A 91 -9.97 20.81 3.95
CA VAL A 91 -11.39 20.71 3.56
C VAL A 91 -11.57 20.61 2.04
N VAL A 92 -10.72 21.30 1.27
CA VAL A 92 -10.73 21.26 -0.21
C VAL A 92 -10.35 19.87 -0.72
N VAL A 93 -9.29 19.29 -0.17
CA VAL A 93 -8.80 17.94 -0.54
C VAL A 93 -9.81 16.88 -0.14
N GLU A 94 -10.36 16.97 1.07
CA GLU A 94 -11.38 16.03 1.55
C GLU A 94 -12.63 16.05 0.66
N SER A 95 -13.15 17.25 0.36
CA SER A 95 -14.31 17.44 -0.52
C SER A 95 -14.03 16.90 -1.93
N TYR A 96 -12.81 17.08 -2.44
CA TYR A 96 -12.38 16.52 -3.72
C TYR A 96 -12.35 14.99 -3.71
N ILE A 97 -11.74 14.37 -2.70
CA ILE A 97 -11.70 12.92 -2.52
C ILE A 97 -13.11 12.35 -2.51
N ARG A 98 -13.98 12.89 -1.65
CA ARG A 98 -15.36 12.45 -1.51
C ARG A 98 -16.13 12.51 -2.83
N LYS A 99 -16.03 13.62 -3.58
CA LYS A 99 -16.68 13.77 -4.91
C LYS A 99 -16.11 12.80 -5.95
N THR A 100 -14.82 12.50 -5.87
CA THR A 100 -14.14 11.60 -6.79
C THR A 100 -14.53 10.15 -6.53
N LEU A 101 -14.51 9.72 -5.27
CA LEU A 101 -14.86 8.36 -4.85
C LEU A 101 -16.31 7.97 -5.16
N ARG A 102 -17.25 8.93 -5.22
CA ARG A 102 -18.63 8.67 -5.68
C ARG A 102 -18.69 7.96 -7.04
N ARG A 103 -17.78 8.30 -7.96
CA ARG A 103 -17.73 7.77 -9.33
C ARG A 103 -16.59 6.77 -9.54
N TYR A 104 -15.55 6.83 -8.72
CA TYR A 104 -14.44 5.89 -8.79
C TYR A 104 -14.92 4.47 -8.48
N ARG A 105 -14.43 3.51 -9.24
CA ARG A 105 -14.55 2.09 -8.95
C ARG A 105 -13.20 1.43 -9.18
N VAL A 106 -12.77 0.60 -8.24
CA VAL A 106 -11.69 -0.36 -8.47
C VAL A 106 -12.13 -1.25 -9.64
N LYS A 107 -11.26 -1.43 -10.63
CA LYS A 107 -11.58 -2.27 -11.80
C LYS A 107 -11.75 -3.73 -11.33
N GLN A 108 -12.81 -4.39 -11.79
CA GLN A 108 -13.15 -5.76 -11.38
C GLN A 108 -12.00 -6.76 -11.56
N LYS A 109 -11.24 -6.64 -12.66
CA LYS A 109 -10.02 -7.45 -12.87
C LYS A 109 -9.06 -7.45 -11.67
N PHE A 110 -8.90 -6.32 -10.97
CA PHE A 110 -7.99 -6.25 -9.83
C PHE A 110 -8.55 -6.92 -8.58
N LEU A 111 -9.87 -7.04 -8.48
CA LEU A 111 -10.55 -7.79 -7.42
C LEU A 111 -10.49 -9.29 -7.71
N GLU A 112 -10.77 -9.68 -8.95
CA GLU A 112 -10.73 -11.08 -9.42
C GLU A 112 -9.32 -11.68 -9.35
N GLU A 113 -8.29 -10.91 -9.70
CA GLU A 113 -6.87 -11.30 -9.59
C GLU A 113 -6.32 -11.19 -8.16
N GLU A 114 -7.16 -10.87 -7.17
CA GLU A 114 -6.79 -10.61 -5.76
C GLU A 114 -5.71 -9.52 -5.54
N SER A 115 -5.38 -8.74 -6.58
CA SER A 115 -4.47 -7.59 -6.48
C SER A 115 -5.02 -6.50 -5.54
N VAL A 116 -6.34 -6.42 -5.44
CA VAL A 116 -7.06 -5.61 -4.46
C VAL A 116 -8.06 -6.50 -3.74
N ARG A 117 -7.92 -6.63 -2.42
CA ARG A 117 -8.85 -7.39 -1.59
C ARG A 117 -9.97 -6.48 -1.09
N PRO A 118 -11.25 -6.87 -1.23
CA PRO A 118 -12.37 -6.20 -0.57
C PRO A 118 -12.21 -6.21 0.96
N GLY A 119 -12.87 -5.27 1.62
CA GLY A 119 -12.88 -5.10 3.07
C GLY A 119 -12.17 -3.85 3.55
N VAL A 120 -12.00 -3.80 4.88
CA VAL A 120 -11.42 -2.65 5.59
C VAL A 120 -9.90 -2.73 5.58
N GLN A 121 -9.24 -1.68 5.08
CA GLN A 121 -7.78 -1.58 5.06
C GLN A 121 -7.30 -0.13 4.97
N TYR A 122 -6.04 0.10 5.32
CA TYR A 122 -5.37 1.38 5.13
C TYR A 122 -4.79 1.45 3.72
N VAL A 123 -5.03 2.55 3.01
CA VAL A 123 -4.51 2.79 1.65
C VAL A 123 -4.02 4.22 1.51
N TYR A 124 -3.24 4.49 0.47
CA TYR A 124 -3.05 5.86 -0.02
C TYR A 124 -4.05 6.16 -1.12
N LEU A 125 -4.80 7.24 -0.96
CA LEU A 125 -5.58 7.87 -2.03
C LEU A 125 -4.67 8.87 -2.73
N ARG A 126 -4.28 8.57 -3.97
CA ARG A 126 -3.40 9.40 -4.78
C ARG A 126 -4.19 10.25 -5.76
N ILE A 127 -3.90 11.55 -5.75
CA ILE A 127 -4.56 12.59 -6.54
C ILE A 127 -3.53 13.34 -7.37
N LEU A 128 -3.89 13.67 -8.61
CA LEU A 128 -3.17 14.66 -9.42
C LEU A 128 -3.69 16.06 -9.08
N LYS A 129 -2.91 16.82 -8.31
CA LYS A 129 -3.20 18.22 -7.98
C LYS A 129 -2.53 19.12 -9.01
N GLU A 130 -3.33 19.92 -9.72
CA GLU A 130 -2.80 21.01 -10.55
C GLU A 130 -2.03 22.00 -9.68
N LEU A 131 -0.82 22.34 -10.12
CA LEU A 131 -0.10 23.47 -9.58
C LEU A 131 -0.85 24.71 -10.07
N ILE A 132 -1.55 25.39 -9.15
CA ILE A 132 -2.10 26.73 -9.39
C ILE A 132 -0.94 27.70 -9.32
#